data_AF-A0AAP0D8S8-F1
#
_entry.id   AF-A0AAP0D8S8-F1
#
_cell.length_a   1.000
_cell.length_b   1.000
_cell.length_c   1.000
_cell.angle_alpha   90.00
_cell.angle_beta   90.00
_cell.angle_gamma   90.00
#
_symmetry.space_group_name_H-M   'P 1'
#
loop_
_entity.id
_entity.type
_entity.pdbx_description
1 polymer ?
#
loop_
_entity_poly.entity_id
_entity_poly.type
_entity_poly.pdbx_seq_one_letter_code
_entity_poly.pdbx_strand_id
1 'polypeptide(L)'
;MMVLGNYVNRGQHNNCAFVKRREKMAKLREEIVVQKALETELNKTIHITEEKMRGKQMLATMSSEITSPLSGIISMAEILSTTMLDKYKKQLLSVMLSSGDLILQLINDLLDISKVESG
;
A
#
# COMPACT_ATOMS: atom_id res chain seq x y z
N MET A 1 -59.07 -17.18 47.36
CA MET A 1 -58.82 -16.56 46.03
C MET A 1 -57.49 -15.78 46.02
N MET A 2 -56.37 -16.39 46.48
CA MET A 2 -55.08 -15.69 46.69
C MET A 2 -53.88 -16.34 45.95
N VAL A 3 -54.09 -17.48 45.29
CA VAL A 3 -53.01 -18.27 44.66
C VAL A 3 -52.82 -17.91 43.17
N LEU A 4 -53.86 -17.39 42.50
CA LEU A 4 -53.79 -16.99 41.08
C LEU A 4 -53.04 -15.65 40.86
N GLY A 5 -53.06 -14.73 41.84
CA GLY A 5 -52.36 -13.44 41.75
C GLY A 5 -50.83 -13.57 41.72
N ASN A 6 -50.27 -14.57 42.41
CA ASN A 6 -48.83 -14.82 42.46
C ASN A 6 -48.29 -15.47 41.17
N TYR A 7 -49.08 -16.30 40.48
CA TYR A 7 -48.70 -16.92 39.21
C TYR A 7 -48.66 -15.90 38.07
N VAL A 8 -49.65 -15.00 38.01
CA VAL A 8 -49.69 -13.93 37.01
C VAL A 8 -48.56 -12.92 37.24
N ASN A 9 -48.27 -12.56 38.49
CA ASN A 9 -47.20 -11.61 38.83
C ASN A 9 -45.79 -12.17 38.56
N ARG A 10 -45.51 -13.44 38.91
CA ARG A 10 -44.25 -14.11 38.53
C ARG A 10 -44.11 -14.30 37.02
N GLY A 11 -45.19 -14.61 36.32
CA GLY A 11 -45.22 -14.69 34.86
C GLY A 11 -44.89 -13.35 34.19
N GLN A 12 -45.43 -12.24 34.70
CA GLN A 12 -45.15 -10.88 34.20
C GLN A 12 -43.72 -10.41 34.50
N HIS A 13 -43.19 -10.67 35.71
CA HIS A 13 -41.81 -10.32 36.06
C HIS A 13 -40.77 -11.10 35.24
N ASN A 14 -40.98 -12.40 35.05
CA ASN A 14 -40.11 -13.22 34.22
C ASN A 14 -40.17 -12.74 32.76
N ASN A 15 -41.36 -12.46 32.23
CA ASN A 15 -41.53 -11.96 30.87
C ASN A 15 -40.82 -10.61 30.66
N CYS A 16 -40.87 -9.69 31.63
CA CYS A 16 -40.16 -8.41 31.59
C CYS A 16 -38.62 -8.59 31.56
N ALA A 17 -38.08 -9.52 32.34
CA ALA A 17 -36.64 -9.83 32.32
C ALA A 17 -36.19 -10.43 30.98
N PHE A 18 -37.01 -11.30 30.37
CA PHE A 18 -36.75 -11.86 29.04
C PHE A 18 -36.79 -10.79 27.95
N VAL A 19 -37.77 -9.88 27.99
CA VAL A 19 -37.88 -8.75 27.05
C VAL A 19 -36.65 -7.85 27.14
N LYS A 20 -36.27 -7.41 28.34
CA LYS A 20 -35.06 -6.56 28.55
C LYS A 20 -33.77 -7.22 28.06
N ARG A 21 -33.62 -8.53 28.26
CA ARG A 21 -32.44 -9.27 27.78
C ARG A 21 -32.40 -9.35 26.26
N ARG A 22 -33.55 -9.54 25.60
CA ARG A 22 -33.66 -9.52 24.14
C ARG A 22 -33.37 -8.15 23.55
N GLU A 23 -33.85 -7.08 24.17
CA GLU A 23 -33.54 -5.70 23.75
C GLU A 23 -32.05 -5.40 23.87
N LYS A 24 -31.41 -5.77 25.00
CA LYS A 24 -29.96 -5.60 25.17
C LYS A 24 -29.16 -6.41 24.14
N MET A 25 -29.59 -7.65 23.85
CA MET A 25 -28.96 -8.49 22.84
C MET A 25 -29.16 -7.95 21.41
N ALA A 26 -30.30 -7.31 21.12
CA ALA A 26 -30.55 -6.67 19.83
C ALA A 26 -29.61 -5.47 19.63
N LYS A 27 -29.48 -4.61 20.65
CA LYS A 27 -28.56 -3.45 20.63
C LYS A 27 -27.10 -3.88 20.44
N LEU A 28 -26.65 -4.90 21.17
CA LEU A 28 -25.28 -5.43 21.04
C LEU A 28 -25.03 -6.01 19.64
N ARG A 29 -26.02 -6.70 19.06
CA ARG A 29 -25.90 -7.22 17.69
C ARG A 29 -25.80 -6.10 16.66
N GLU A 30 -26.59 -5.05 16.82
CA GLU A 30 -26.54 -3.87 15.97
C GLU A 30 -25.17 -3.19 16.05
N GLU A 31 -24.64 -2.99 17.25
CA GLU A 31 -23.30 -2.42 17.47
C GLU A 31 -22.18 -3.27 16.85
N ILE A 32 -22.25 -4.60 16.98
CA ILE A 32 -21.30 -5.53 16.33
C ILE A 32 -21.39 -5.44 14.80
N VAL A 33 -22.58 -5.30 14.22
CA VAL A 33 -22.75 -5.17 12.78
C VAL A 33 -22.12 -3.87 12.27
N VAL A 34 -22.35 -2.77 12.96
CA VAL A 34 -21.73 -1.47 12.64
C VAL A 34 -20.21 -1.54 12.75
N GLN A 35 -19.69 -2.13 13.84
CA GLN A 35 -18.25 -2.28 14.06
C GLN A 35 -17.59 -3.12 12.95
N LYS A 36 -18.21 -4.24 12.57
CA LYS A 36 -17.70 -5.09 11.49
C LYS A 36 -17.70 -4.39 10.14
N ALA A 37 -18.74 -3.62 9.83
CA ALA A 37 -18.78 -2.85 8.59
C ALA A 37 -17.62 -1.82 8.54
N LEU A 38 -17.39 -1.11 9.64
CA LEU A 38 -16.27 -0.18 9.77
C LEU A 38 -14.92 -0.88 9.61
N GLU A 39 -14.74 -2.02 10.28
CA GLU A 39 -13.53 -2.84 10.18
C GLU A 39 -13.27 -3.31 8.74
N THR A 40 -14.31 -3.74 8.02
CA THR A 40 -14.15 -4.14 6.61
C THR A 40 -13.73 -3.00 5.70
N GLU A 41 -14.29 -1.79 5.88
CA GLU A 41 -13.89 -0.62 5.09
C GLU A 41 -12.46 -0.16 5.42
N LEU A 42 -12.10 -0.21 6.70
CA LEU A 42 -10.73 0.06 7.14
C LEU A 42 -9.74 -0.92 6.50
N ASN A 43 -10.03 -2.23 6.56
CA ASN A 43 -9.16 -3.25 5.99
C ASN A 43 -9.02 -3.13 4.47
N LYS A 44 -10.09 -2.76 3.75
CA LYS A 44 -10.01 -2.47 2.30
C LYS A 44 -9.07 -1.31 2.02
N THR A 45 -9.18 -0.24 2.80
CA THR A 45 -8.35 0.96 2.65
C THR A 45 -6.89 0.62 2.92
N ILE A 46 -6.61 -0.11 4.01
CA ILE A 46 -5.27 -0.60 4.36
C ILE A 46 -4.69 -1.43 3.23
N HIS A 47 -5.43 -2.42 2.72
CA HIS A 47 -4.97 -3.28 1.64
C HIS A 47 -4.63 -2.49 0.37
N ILE A 48 -5.45 -1.52 -0.02
CA ILE A 48 -5.17 -0.66 -1.19
C ILE A 48 -3.90 0.15 -0.95
N THR A 49 -3.72 0.71 0.26
CA THR A 49 -2.52 1.47 0.60
C THR A 49 -1.27 0.58 0.62
N GLU A 50 -1.35 -0.64 1.15
CA GLU A 50 -0.24 -1.59 1.21
C GLU A 50 0.21 -2.01 -0.19
N GLU A 51 -0.73 -2.36 -1.08
CA GLU A 51 -0.42 -2.73 -2.46
C GLU A 51 0.24 -1.57 -3.22
N LYS A 52 -0.25 -0.33 -3.03
CA LYS A 52 0.39 0.86 -3.59
C LYS A 52 1.81 1.07 -3.06
N MET A 53 1.99 0.96 -1.74
CA MET A 53 3.29 1.13 -1.09
C MET A 53 4.30 0.06 -1.55
N ARG A 54 3.84 -1.18 -1.69
CA ARG A 54 4.64 -2.30 -2.19
C ARG A 54 5.10 -2.05 -3.62
N GLY A 55 4.21 -1.63 -4.52
CA GLY A 55 4.57 -1.29 -5.90
C GLY A 55 5.62 -0.18 -5.96
N LYS A 56 5.47 0.87 -5.15
CA LYS A 56 6.45 1.97 -5.05
C LYS A 56 7.81 1.49 -4.56
N GLN A 57 7.84 0.66 -3.52
CA GLN A 57 9.08 0.07 -3.02
C GLN A 57 9.76 -0.81 -4.07
N MET A 58 8.99 -1.62 -4.81
CA MET A 58 9.52 -2.44 -5.89
C MET A 58 10.18 -1.59 -6.98
N LEU A 59 9.52 -0.52 -7.44
CA LEU A 59 10.08 0.40 -8.44
C LEU A 59 11.37 1.06 -7.95
N ALA A 60 11.41 1.54 -6.70
CA ALA A 60 12.60 2.14 -6.10
C ALA A 60 13.78 1.16 -6.03
N THR A 61 13.52 -0.09 -5.63
CA THR A 61 14.52 -1.15 -5.57
C THR A 61 15.07 -1.47 -6.96
N MET A 62 14.20 -1.75 -7.93
CA MET A 62 14.61 -2.08 -9.30
C MET A 62 15.40 -0.94 -9.94
N SER A 63 14.99 0.31 -9.72
CA SER A 63 15.72 1.49 -10.20
C SER A 63 17.15 1.55 -9.63
N SER A 64 17.30 1.28 -8.33
CA SER A 64 18.62 1.28 -7.68
C SER A 64 19.50 0.16 -8.22
N GLU A 65 18.92 -1.02 -8.46
CA GLU A 65 19.59 -2.17 -9.05
C GLU A 65 20.01 -1.96 -10.51
N ILE A 66 19.27 -1.15 -11.28
CA ILE A 66 19.64 -0.80 -12.66
C ILE A 66 20.69 0.33 -12.68
N THR A 67 20.55 1.32 -11.79
CA THR A 67 21.46 2.47 -11.72
C THR A 67 22.89 2.02 -11.42
N SER A 68 23.08 1.11 -10.48
CA SER A 68 24.42 0.63 -10.09
C SER A 68 25.25 0.06 -11.26
N PRO A 69 24.78 -0.93 -12.04
CA PRO A 69 25.52 -1.44 -13.21
C PRO A 69 25.64 -0.40 -14.32
N LEU A 70 24.62 0.45 -14.54
CA LEU A 70 24.67 1.49 -15.56
C LEU A 70 25.74 2.54 -15.25
N SER A 71 25.81 3.05 -14.01
CA SER A 71 26.85 3.95 -13.55
C SER A 71 28.25 3.32 -13.67
N GLY A 72 28.37 2.01 -13.47
CA GLY A 72 29.59 1.26 -13.75
C GLY A 72 29.99 1.30 -15.21
N ILE A 73 29.05 1.05 -16.14
CA ILE A 73 29.29 1.10 -17.59
C ILE A 73 29.69 2.52 -18.03
N ILE A 74 29.00 3.55 -17.51
CA ILE A 74 29.33 4.96 -17.80
C ILE A 74 30.74 5.28 -17.29
N SER A 75 31.09 4.91 -16.05
CA SER A 75 32.44 5.13 -15.50
C SER A 75 33.51 4.44 -16.35
N MET A 76 33.25 3.22 -16.83
CA MET A 76 34.18 2.52 -17.74
C MET A 76 34.30 3.25 -19.09
N ALA A 77 33.19 3.76 -19.63
CA ALA A 77 33.19 4.55 -20.86
C ALA A 77 33.94 5.88 -20.67
N GLU A 78 33.80 6.56 -19.53
CA GLU A 78 34.54 7.77 -19.18
C GLU A 78 36.04 7.49 -19.09
N ILE A 79 36.45 6.40 -18.44
CA ILE A 79 37.87 5.99 -18.39
C ILE A 79 38.38 5.67 -19.79
N LEU A 80 37.61 4.96 -20.62
CA LEU A 80 37.98 4.71 -22.01
C LEU A 80 38.17 6.00 -22.80
N SER A 81 37.41 7.06 -22.48
CA SER A 81 37.48 8.35 -23.16
C SER A 81 38.82 9.07 -22.96
N THR A 82 39.54 8.75 -21.87
CA THR A 82 40.86 9.32 -21.57
C THR A 82 41.99 8.58 -22.28
N THR A 83 41.70 7.53 -23.06
CA THR A 83 42.70 6.73 -23.79
C THR A 83 42.88 7.21 -25.24
N MET A 84 43.93 6.73 -25.93
CA MET A 84 44.09 7.01 -27.35
C MET A 84 43.09 6.21 -28.19
N LEU A 85 42.07 6.92 -28.68
CA LEU A 85 41.01 6.39 -29.54
C LEU A 85 41.05 7.02 -30.93
N ASP A 86 40.80 6.21 -31.95
CA ASP A 86 40.54 6.71 -33.30
C ASP A 86 39.19 7.47 -33.37
N LYS A 87 38.98 8.22 -34.46
CA LYS A 87 37.80 9.07 -34.64
C LYS A 87 36.49 8.28 -34.56
N TYR A 88 36.46 7.06 -35.09
CA TYR A 88 35.26 6.23 -35.10
C TYR A 88 34.91 5.75 -33.68
N LYS A 89 35.90 5.26 -32.93
CA LYS A 89 35.71 4.86 -31.53
C LYS A 89 35.29 6.03 -30.63
N LYS A 90 35.84 7.23 -30.84
CA LYS A 90 35.40 8.44 -30.11
C LYS A 90 33.93 8.76 -30.34
N GLN A 91 33.46 8.61 -31.58
CA GLN A 91 32.05 8.86 -31.91
C GLN A 91 31.13 7.82 -31.27
N LEU A 92 31.50 6.54 -31.31
CA LEU A 92 30.76 5.48 -30.60
C LEU A 92 30.70 5.75 -29.09
N LEU A 93 31.83 6.13 -28.48
CA LEU A 93 31.90 6.42 -27.06
C LEU A 93 31.04 7.61 -26.66
N SER A 94 31.03 8.67 -27.48
CA SER A 94 30.14 9.82 -27.28
C SER A 94 28.67 9.42 -27.29
N VAL A 95 28.26 8.53 -28.19
CA VAL A 95 26.89 8.00 -28.25
C VAL A 95 26.58 7.17 -27.00
N MET A 96 27.51 6.30 -26.58
CA MET A 96 27.34 5.49 -25.37
C MET A 96 27.14 6.35 -24.11
N LEU A 97 27.98 7.37 -23.91
CA LEU A 97 27.89 8.29 -22.77
C LEU A 97 26.56 9.05 -22.78
N SER A 98 26.21 9.68 -23.92
CA SER A 98 24.93 10.40 -24.04
C SER A 98 23.70 9.52 -23.85
N SER A 99 23.78 8.24 -24.26
CA SER A 99 22.70 7.28 -24.05
C SER A 99 22.61 6.87 -22.57
N GLY A 100 23.75 6.71 -21.90
CA GLY A 100 23.81 6.41 -20.48
C GLY A 100 23.18 7.52 -19.63
N ASP A 101 23.55 8.78 -19.92
CA ASP A 101 22.97 9.95 -19.25
C ASP A 101 21.46 10.04 -19.47
N LEU A 102 20.99 9.81 -20.70
CA LEU A 102 19.57 9.80 -21.03
C LEU A 102 18.81 8.70 -20.26
N ILE A 103 19.37 7.49 -20.16
CA ILE A 103 18.75 6.41 -19.40
C ILE A 103 18.66 6.76 -17.92
N LEU A 104 19.72 7.33 -17.33
CA LEU A 104 19.69 7.77 -15.93
C LEU A 104 18.61 8.84 -15.70
N GLN A 105 18.47 9.78 -16.64
CA GLN A 105 17.41 10.78 -16.57
C GLN A 105 16.02 10.14 -16.62
N LEU A 106 15.76 9.23 -17.55
CA LEU A 106 14.48 8.52 -17.67
C LEU A 106 14.15 7.70 -16.42
N ILE A 107 15.15 7.05 -15.82
CA ILE A 107 14.99 6.30 -14.57
C ILE A 107 14.56 7.25 -13.44
N ASN A 108 15.21 8.41 -13.32
CA ASN A 108 14.87 9.41 -12.31
C ASN A 108 13.46 9.98 -12.52
N ASP A 109 13.07 10.28 -13.77
CA ASP A 109 11.73 10.78 -14.11
C ASP A 109 10.64 9.75 -13.74
N LEU A 110 10.87 8.47 -14.00
CA LEU A 110 9.97 7.37 -13.60
C LEU A 110 9.84 7.27 -12.07
N LEU A 111 10.96 7.43 -11.35
CA LEU A 111 10.92 7.46 -9.89
C LEU A 111 10.13 8.65 -9.34
N ASP A 112 10.28 9.83 -9.93
CA ASP A 112 9.59 11.03 -9.44
C ASP A 112 8.07 10.95 -9.67
N ILE A 113 7.62 10.37 -10.79
CA ILE A 113 6.20 10.03 -11.00
C ILE A 113 5.69 9.11 -9.88
N SER A 114 6.46 8.08 -9.51
CA SER A 114 6.08 7.15 -8.44
C SER A 114 5.97 7.81 -7.05
N LYS A 115 6.71 8.92 -6.82
CA LYS A 115 6.64 9.71 -5.58
C LYS A 115 5.44 10.64 -5.55
N VAL A 116 5.10 11.30 -6.66
CA VAL A 116 3.99 12.29 -6.72
C VAL A 116 2.63 11.66 -6.43
N GLU A 117 2.39 10.41 -6.83
CA GLU A 117 1.17 9.68 -6.46
C GLU A 117 1.10 9.25 -4.97
N SER A 118 2.04 9.73 -4.14
CA SER A 118 2.09 9.49 -2.69
C SER A 118 1.64 10.69 -1.85
N GLY A 119 1.41 11.85 -2.49
CA GLY A 119 0.86 13.05 -1.87
C GLY A 119 -0.65 13.09 -1.89
#